data_AF-A0AAE0K716-F1
#
_entry.id   AF-A0AAE0K716-F1
#
_cell.length_a   1.000
_cell.length_b   1.000
_cell.length_c   1.000
_cell.angle_alpha   90.00
_cell.angle_beta   90.00
_cell.angle_gamma   90.00
#
_symmetry.space_group_name_H-M   'P 1'
#
loop_
_entity.id
_entity.type
_entity.pdbx_description
1 polymer ?
#
loop_
_entity_poly.entity_id
_entity_poly.type
_entity_poly.pdbx_seq_one_letter_code
_entity_poly.pdbx_strand_id
1 'polypeptide(L)'
;MLSTNESNLKYTAAMGGGLVTPGELRQLLTPTLFALLVKARLPYHKRETIDFSRFGRDIFLEDHFGPLVRDRVWPALIALSKIGLDHMPDLSSYLPLPTEPEYPEQCLGLQLLLDNCPRLLFRGVDQRWTYAYFNHVSERVARVWHSLPTTERPDQWERWRQADTGLDYWIGVRFWLGTPFVHSELLANQKIAVAFTEETRSVVERVSGQTDPYRTNRDEILADLYGFPREYRRGPPQGEDVTRESWTFWMGMLMDIHKPIIDRFGRYPYLNSMCGRPPTAEEEKWINETDHFAEAEKEVARRIEEDVELGRWTPLGKDSL
;
A
#
# COMPACT_ATOMS: atom_id res chain seq x y z
N MET A 1 27.01 -10.52 14.05
CA MET A 1 26.73 -11.41 12.90
C MET A 1 25.26 -11.30 12.59
N LEU A 2 24.93 -10.44 11.62
CA LEU A 2 23.56 -10.20 11.17
C LEU A 2 23.20 -11.33 10.20
N SER A 3 22.46 -12.32 10.68
CA SER A 3 21.83 -13.31 9.82
C SER A 3 20.83 -12.58 8.94
N THR A 4 21.08 -12.59 7.63
CA THR A 4 20.21 -12.03 6.61
C THR A 4 18.80 -12.62 6.73
N ASN A 5 17.81 -11.75 6.54
CA ASN A 5 16.36 -11.99 6.57
C ASN A 5 15.85 -12.89 5.42
N GLU A 6 16.67 -13.86 4.97
CA GLU A 6 16.40 -14.72 3.81
C GLU A 6 15.73 -16.05 4.19
N SER A 7 15.56 -16.36 5.48
CA SER A 7 15.02 -17.66 5.91
C SER A 7 13.49 -17.79 5.83
N ASN A 8 12.74 -16.68 5.72
CA ASN A 8 11.27 -16.72 5.78
C ASN A 8 10.57 -16.72 4.41
N LEU A 9 11.32 -16.62 3.31
CA LEU A 9 10.79 -16.73 1.93
C LEU A 9 10.92 -18.16 1.37
N LYS A 10 11.49 -19.11 2.11
CA LYS A 10 11.79 -20.48 1.64
C LYS A 10 10.57 -21.42 1.51
N TYR A 11 9.35 -20.94 1.69
CA TYR A 11 8.15 -21.78 1.54
C TYR A 11 7.56 -21.63 0.13
N THR A 12 8.33 -22.07 -0.87
CA THR A 12 7.94 -22.09 -2.29
C THR A 12 7.28 -23.40 -2.75
N ALA A 13 6.93 -24.32 -1.86
CA ALA A 13 6.43 -25.64 -2.28
C ALA A 13 5.19 -26.10 -1.50
N ALA A 14 4.02 -25.65 -1.95
CA ALA A 14 2.77 -26.43 -2.07
C ALA A 14 1.57 -25.53 -2.42
N MET A 15 1.75 -24.59 -3.36
CA MET A 15 0.62 -23.83 -3.91
C MET A 15 -0.09 -24.75 -4.92
N GLY A 16 -1.07 -25.52 -4.47
CA GLY A 16 -1.73 -26.61 -5.23
C GLY A 16 -2.53 -26.21 -6.48
N GLY A 17 -2.09 -25.22 -7.25
CA GLY A 17 -2.65 -24.84 -8.54
C GLY A 17 -1.71 -25.16 -9.70
N GLY A 18 -2.25 -25.45 -10.88
CA GLY A 18 -1.45 -25.60 -12.10
C GLY A 18 -0.59 -24.36 -12.40
N LEU A 19 0.46 -24.53 -13.22
CA LEU A 19 1.36 -23.46 -13.65
C LEU A 19 0.57 -22.32 -14.30
N VAL A 20 0.52 -21.16 -13.65
CA VAL A 20 -0.07 -19.95 -14.23
C VAL A 20 0.87 -19.42 -15.30
N THR A 21 0.38 -19.33 -16.54
CA THR A 21 1.19 -18.91 -17.68
C THR A 21 1.20 -17.38 -17.83
N PRO A 22 2.25 -16.80 -18.48
CA PRO A 22 2.24 -15.39 -18.83
C PRO A 22 1.04 -14.96 -19.68
N GLY A 23 0.53 -15.88 -20.52
CA GLY A 23 -0.66 -15.66 -21.35
C GLY A 23 -1.95 -15.55 -20.54
N GLU A 24 -2.12 -16.40 -19.52
CA GLU A 24 -3.25 -16.31 -18.58
C GLU A 24 -3.21 -15.01 -17.79
N LEU A 25 -2.05 -14.61 -17.26
CA LEU A 25 -1.91 -13.31 -16.58
C LEU A 25 -2.26 -12.15 -17.51
N ARG A 26 -1.90 -12.21 -18.80
CA ARG A 26 -2.22 -11.14 -19.77
C ARG A 26 -3.72 -10.99 -20.03
N GLN A 27 -4.49 -12.07 -19.88
CA GLN A 27 -5.95 -12.02 -19.97
C GLN A 27 -6.61 -11.43 -18.72
N LEU A 28 -5.93 -11.49 -17.58
CA LEU A 28 -6.44 -11.01 -16.29
C LEU A 28 -5.98 -9.57 -15.98
N LEU A 29 -4.71 -9.26 -16.24
CA LEU A 29 -4.07 -7.97 -16.02
C LEU A 29 -4.22 -7.09 -17.26
N THR A 30 -5.41 -6.53 -17.42
CA THR A 30 -5.80 -5.79 -18.64
C THR A 30 -5.90 -4.28 -18.39
N PRO A 31 -5.70 -3.45 -19.44
CA PRO A 31 -5.96 -2.01 -19.36
C PRO A 31 -7.38 -1.69 -18.85
N THR A 32 -8.38 -2.48 -19.27
CA THR A 32 -9.78 -2.33 -18.83
C THR A 32 -9.93 -2.56 -17.33
N LEU A 33 -9.26 -3.57 -16.77
CA LEU A 33 -9.26 -3.81 -15.33
C LEU A 33 -8.60 -2.63 -14.59
N PHE A 34 -7.44 -2.17 -15.05
CA PHE A 34 -6.73 -1.07 -14.40
C PHE A 34 -7.54 0.24 -14.42
N ALA A 35 -8.15 0.58 -15.56
CA ALA A 35 -9.02 1.74 -15.67
C ALA A 35 -10.25 1.65 -14.75
N LEU A 36 -10.84 0.45 -14.60
CA LEU A 36 -11.92 0.21 -13.65
C LEU A 36 -11.47 0.51 -12.21
N LEU A 37 -10.29 0.04 -11.81
CA LEU A 37 -9.77 0.25 -10.46
C LEU A 37 -9.51 1.73 -10.18
N VAL A 38 -8.88 2.45 -11.11
CA VAL A 38 -8.67 3.89 -10.95
C VAL A 38 -10.00 4.63 -10.86
N LYS A 39 -10.95 4.35 -11.77
CA LYS A 39 -12.26 5.00 -11.75
C LYS A 39 -13.04 4.71 -10.48
N ALA A 40 -12.96 3.49 -9.93
CA ALA A 40 -13.65 3.14 -8.71
C ALA A 40 -12.99 3.78 -7.47
N ARG A 41 -11.66 3.95 -7.46
CA ARG A 41 -10.94 4.52 -6.30
C ARG A 41 -10.86 6.04 -6.31
N LEU A 42 -10.81 6.64 -7.49
CA LEU A 42 -10.83 8.07 -7.74
C LEU A 42 -12.01 8.40 -8.68
N PRO A 43 -13.27 8.32 -8.20
CA PRO A 43 -14.47 8.52 -9.02
C PRO A 43 -14.72 10.00 -9.34
N TYR A 44 -13.66 10.74 -9.60
CA TYR A 44 -13.65 12.18 -9.78
C TYR A 44 -13.23 12.56 -11.20
N HIS A 45 -13.78 13.65 -11.74
CA HIS A 45 -13.25 14.23 -12.96
C HIS A 45 -11.85 14.81 -12.71
N LYS A 46 -10.91 14.66 -13.66
CA LYS A 46 -9.49 15.07 -13.48
C LYS A 46 -9.30 16.56 -13.14
N ARG A 47 -10.28 17.41 -13.43
CA ARG A 47 -10.29 18.87 -13.20
C ARG A 47 -11.20 19.35 -12.07
N GLU A 48 -12.00 18.46 -11.47
CA GLU A 48 -12.94 18.89 -10.44
C GLU A 48 -12.26 19.11 -9.09
N THR A 49 -12.94 19.86 -8.24
CA THR A 49 -12.54 20.01 -6.83
C THR A 49 -13.00 18.79 -6.05
N ILE A 50 -12.13 18.27 -5.19
CA ILE A 50 -12.44 17.11 -4.35
C ILE A 50 -12.76 17.62 -2.95
N ASP A 51 -13.87 17.15 -2.38
CA ASP A 51 -14.13 17.28 -0.94
C ASP A 51 -13.19 16.34 -0.19
N PHE A 52 -12.12 16.89 0.38
CA PHE A 52 -11.09 16.11 1.06
C PHE A 52 -11.52 15.55 2.43
N SER A 53 -12.54 16.13 3.07
CA SER A 53 -13.15 15.51 4.25
C SER A 53 -13.87 14.22 3.85
N ARG A 54 -14.67 14.27 2.79
CA ARG A 54 -15.32 13.07 2.23
C ARG A 54 -14.31 12.06 1.68
N PHE A 55 -13.30 12.53 0.94
CA PHE A 55 -12.23 11.67 0.44
C PHE A 55 -11.52 10.91 1.56
N GLY A 56 -11.18 11.58 2.68
CA GLY A 56 -10.63 10.93 3.86
C GLY A 56 -11.56 9.87 4.44
N ARG A 57 -12.86 10.17 4.55
CA ARG A 57 -13.86 9.22 5.05
C ARG A 57 -13.96 7.97 4.19
N ASP A 58 -14.08 8.14 2.87
CA ASP A 58 -14.22 7.04 1.90
C ASP A 58 -12.95 6.15 1.79
N ILE A 59 -11.83 6.62 2.34
CA ILE A 59 -10.56 5.89 2.34
C ILE A 59 -10.32 5.17 3.66
N PHE A 60 -10.59 5.82 4.79
CA PHE A 60 -10.20 5.35 6.11
C PHE A 60 -11.35 4.78 6.94
N LEU A 61 -12.59 5.19 6.67
CA LEU A 61 -13.75 4.92 7.54
C LEU A 61 -14.85 4.12 6.83
N GLU A 62 -15.01 4.29 5.52
CA GLU A 62 -16.04 3.62 4.72
C GLU A 62 -15.41 2.83 3.56
N ASP A 63 -16.00 1.69 3.19
CA ASP A 63 -15.56 0.91 2.03
C ASP A 63 -16.62 0.91 0.93
N HIS A 64 -16.51 1.89 0.03
CA HIS A 64 -17.29 1.95 -1.22
C HIS A 64 -16.57 1.28 -2.39
N PHE A 65 -15.27 0.99 -2.27
CA PHE A 65 -14.44 0.53 -3.37
C PHE A 65 -14.46 -0.99 -3.51
N GLY A 66 -14.26 -1.72 -2.40
CA GLY A 66 -14.22 -3.18 -2.36
C GLY A 66 -15.44 -3.83 -3.05
N PRO A 67 -16.68 -3.45 -2.68
CA PRO A 67 -17.88 -4.00 -3.30
C PRO A 67 -17.97 -3.79 -4.82
N LEU A 68 -17.42 -2.70 -5.36
CA LEU A 68 -17.47 -2.39 -6.80
C LEU A 68 -16.52 -3.24 -7.64
N VAL A 69 -15.40 -3.68 -7.05
CA VAL A 69 -14.29 -4.27 -7.81
C VAL A 69 -14.06 -5.74 -7.51
N ARG A 70 -14.57 -6.26 -6.38
CA ARG A 70 -14.32 -7.62 -5.87
C ARG A 70 -14.38 -8.69 -6.96
N ASP A 71 -15.51 -8.82 -7.64
CA ASP A 71 -15.73 -9.88 -8.64
C ASP A 71 -14.81 -9.76 -9.86
N ARG A 72 -14.32 -8.54 -10.15
CA ARG A 72 -13.44 -8.27 -11.30
C ARG A 72 -11.97 -8.55 -10.96
N VAL A 73 -11.55 -8.29 -9.73
CA VAL A 73 -10.16 -8.47 -9.30
C VAL A 73 -9.87 -9.88 -8.81
N TRP A 74 -10.87 -10.58 -8.28
CA TRP A 74 -10.67 -11.87 -7.62
C TRP A 74 -9.95 -12.90 -8.49
N PRO A 75 -10.29 -13.09 -9.79
CA PRO A 75 -9.58 -14.03 -10.65
C PRO A 75 -8.08 -13.70 -10.79
N ALA A 76 -7.73 -12.42 -10.88
CA ALA A 76 -6.34 -11.97 -10.96
C ALA A 76 -5.60 -12.22 -9.65
N LEU A 77 -6.21 -11.91 -8.50
CA LEU A 77 -5.62 -12.17 -7.18
C LEU A 77 -5.38 -13.66 -6.94
N ILE A 78 -6.33 -14.52 -7.29
CA ILE A 78 -6.16 -15.98 -7.20
C ILE A 78 -5.05 -16.47 -8.12
N ALA A 79 -5.01 -16.02 -9.38
CA ALA A 79 -3.94 -16.40 -10.30
C ALA A 79 -2.56 -15.98 -9.77
N LEU A 80 -2.42 -14.73 -9.31
CA LEU A 80 -1.17 -14.24 -8.72
C LEU A 80 -0.79 -15.01 -7.47
N SER A 81 -1.75 -15.39 -6.61
CA SER A 81 -1.49 -16.16 -5.38
C SER A 81 -0.96 -17.57 -5.63
N LYS A 82 -1.04 -18.10 -6.86
CA LYS A 82 -0.49 -19.42 -7.21
C LYS A 82 0.99 -19.38 -7.62
N ILE A 83 1.55 -18.19 -7.81
CA ILE A 83 2.92 -18.00 -8.23
C ILE A 83 3.77 -17.81 -6.97
N GLY A 84 4.88 -18.54 -6.82
CA GLY A 84 5.80 -18.27 -5.70
C GLY A 84 6.48 -16.91 -5.86
N LEU A 85 6.80 -16.21 -4.76
CA LEU A 85 7.46 -14.90 -4.83
C LEU A 85 8.78 -14.93 -5.62
N ASP A 86 9.54 -16.02 -5.56
CA ASP A 86 10.80 -16.19 -6.31
C ASP A 86 10.58 -16.36 -7.82
N HIS A 87 9.37 -16.75 -8.23
CA HIS A 87 8.97 -16.98 -9.62
C HIS A 87 8.02 -15.90 -10.15
N MET A 88 7.72 -14.87 -9.35
CA MET A 88 6.84 -13.78 -9.76
C MET A 88 7.46 -13.04 -10.95
N PRO A 89 6.80 -12.98 -12.13
CA PRO A 89 7.32 -12.24 -13.27
C PRO A 89 7.35 -10.73 -12.96
N ASP A 90 8.07 -9.99 -13.79
CA ASP A 90 8.00 -8.54 -13.78
C ASP A 90 6.60 -8.08 -14.23
N LEU A 91 5.75 -7.70 -13.28
CA LEU A 91 4.39 -7.26 -13.55
C LEU A 91 4.34 -5.91 -14.28
N SER A 92 5.43 -5.14 -14.32
CA SER A 92 5.49 -3.92 -15.13
C SER A 92 5.43 -4.23 -16.65
N SER A 93 5.76 -5.45 -17.07
CA SER A 93 5.64 -5.90 -18.47
C SER A 93 4.20 -6.05 -18.98
N TYR A 94 3.21 -5.87 -18.10
CA TYR A 94 1.78 -5.83 -18.43
C TYR A 94 1.24 -4.41 -18.56
N LEU A 95 2.08 -3.39 -18.32
CA LEU A 95 1.78 -1.99 -18.54
C LEU A 95 2.24 -1.55 -19.94
N PRO A 96 1.72 -0.44 -20.49
CA PRO A 96 2.30 0.21 -21.67
C PRO A 96 3.72 0.74 -21.36
N LEU A 97 4.42 1.22 -22.39
CA LEU A 97 5.76 1.81 -22.18
C LEU A 97 5.68 3.03 -21.25
N PRO A 98 6.70 3.29 -20.41
CA PRO A 98 6.73 4.45 -19.53
C PRO A 98 6.54 5.80 -20.21
N THR A 99 6.84 5.91 -21.51
CA THR A 99 6.65 7.12 -22.31
C THR A 99 5.22 7.34 -22.78
N GLU A 100 4.36 6.32 -22.72
CA GLU A 100 2.98 6.39 -23.23
C GLU A 100 2.06 7.15 -22.26
N PRO A 101 1.07 7.91 -22.78
CA PRO A 101 0.18 8.72 -21.95
C PRO A 101 -0.69 7.89 -20.99
N GLU A 102 -0.99 6.63 -21.31
CA GLU A 102 -1.79 5.74 -20.48
C GLU A 102 -1.00 5.13 -19.30
N TYR A 103 0.34 5.19 -19.34
CA TYR A 103 1.19 4.54 -18.34
C TYR A 103 0.88 4.95 -16.90
N PRO A 104 0.74 6.25 -16.53
CA PRO A 104 0.49 6.63 -15.15
C PRO A 104 -0.81 6.05 -14.58
N GLU A 105 -1.88 6.08 -15.37
CA GLU A 105 -3.19 5.58 -14.95
C GLU A 105 -3.19 4.06 -14.82
N GLN A 106 -2.62 3.34 -15.81
CA GLN A 106 -2.52 1.88 -15.73
C GLN A 106 -1.57 1.42 -14.61
N CYS A 107 -0.48 2.15 -14.37
CA CYS A 107 0.42 1.89 -13.25
C CYS A 107 -0.29 2.03 -11.91
N LEU A 108 -1.07 3.11 -11.73
CA LEU A 108 -1.92 3.27 -10.55
C LEU A 108 -2.93 2.11 -10.41
N GLY A 109 -3.60 1.71 -11.49
CA GLY A 109 -4.55 0.60 -11.46
C GLY A 109 -3.90 -0.73 -11.05
N LEU A 110 -2.71 -1.04 -11.55
CA LEU A 110 -1.93 -2.20 -11.10
C LEU A 110 -1.52 -2.07 -9.63
N GLN A 111 -1.11 -0.88 -9.18
CA GLN A 111 -0.75 -0.66 -7.78
C GLN A 111 -1.95 -0.86 -6.85
N LEU A 112 -3.15 -0.37 -7.22
CA LEU A 112 -4.38 -0.58 -6.48
C LEU A 112 -4.76 -2.06 -6.40
N LEU A 113 -4.60 -2.82 -7.48
CA LEU A 113 -4.84 -4.27 -7.49
C LEU A 113 -3.93 -5.00 -6.49
N LEU A 114 -2.66 -4.60 -6.39
CA LEU A 114 -1.67 -5.31 -5.59
C LEU A 114 -1.62 -4.84 -4.13
N ASP A 115 -1.92 -3.56 -3.86
CA ASP A 115 -1.81 -2.97 -2.53
C ASP A 115 -3.18 -2.82 -1.85
N ASN A 116 -4.12 -2.15 -2.51
CA ASN A 116 -5.36 -1.72 -1.87
C ASN A 116 -6.43 -2.83 -1.88
N CYS A 117 -6.61 -3.55 -2.98
CA CYS A 117 -7.57 -4.64 -3.07
C CYS A 117 -7.35 -5.73 -2.00
N PRO A 118 -6.14 -6.27 -1.75
CA PRO A 118 -5.91 -7.27 -0.70
C PRO A 118 -6.30 -6.77 0.69
N ARG A 119 -5.97 -5.52 1.03
CA ARG A 119 -6.30 -4.90 2.34
C ARG A 119 -7.80 -4.79 2.56
N LEU A 120 -8.54 -4.47 1.50
CA LEU A 120 -9.99 -4.28 1.58
C LEU A 120 -10.77 -5.57 1.44
N LEU A 121 -10.26 -6.58 0.72
CA LEU A 121 -11.04 -7.77 0.40
C LEU A 121 -10.70 -8.98 1.28
N PHE A 122 -9.47 -9.07 1.79
CA PHE A 122 -9.05 -10.27 2.53
C PHE A 122 -9.46 -10.19 4.01
N ARG A 123 -9.98 -11.29 4.54
CA ARG A 123 -10.47 -11.43 5.92
C ARG A 123 -9.95 -12.72 6.52
N GLY A 124 -9.93 -12.78 7.86
CA GLY A 124 -9.42 -13.94 8.58
C GLY A 124 -8.02 -14.31 8.13
N VAL A 125 -7.76 -15.60 7.89
CA VAL A 125 -6.41 -16.07 7.50
C VAL A 125 -5.96 -15.55 6.15
N ASP A 126 -6.89 -15.15 5.29
CA ASP A 126 -6.53 -14.64 3.97
C ASP A 126 -5.77 -13.31 4.08
N GLN A 127 -5.87 -12.58 5.20
CA GLN A 127 -5.08 -11.36 5.44
C GLN A 127 -3.56 -11.62 5.43
N ARG A 128 -3.12 -12.85 5.71
CA ARG A 128 -1.71 -13.25 5.54
C ARG A 128 -1.23 -13.03 4.10
N TRP A 129 -2.10 -13.21 3.10
CA TRP A 129 -1.78 -12.92 1.70
C TRP A 129 -1.55 -11.43 1.45
N THR A 130 -2.24 -10.54 2.16
CA THR A 130 -1.96 -9.10 2.08
C THR A 130 -0.55 -8.82 2.58
N TYR A 131 -0.25 -9.21 3.81
CA TYR A 131 0.92 -8.73 4.53
C TYR A 131 2.22 -9.48 4.19
N ALA A 132 2.13 -10.80 3.98
CA ALA A 132 3.29 -11.65 3.74
C ALA A 132 3.48 -12.05 2.27
N TYR A 133 2.61 -11.62 1.36
CA TYR A 133 2.72 -11.92 -0.07
C TYR A 133 2.52 -10.70 -0.98
N PHE A 134 1.30 -10.14 -1.06
CA PHE A 134 0.98 -9.05 -1.97
C PHE A 134 1.72 -7.75 -1.65
N ASN A 135 2.06 -7.49 -0.39
CA ASN A 135 2.98 -6.40 -0.03
C ASN A 135 4.30 -6.48 -0.79
N HIS A 136 4.91 -7.66 -0.86
CA HIS A 136 6.17 -7.88 -1.57
C HIS A 136 6.04 -7.72 -3.09
N VAL A 137 4.90 -8.15 -3.66
CA VAL A 137 4.63 -7.97 -5.08
C VAL A 137 4.41 -6.49 -5.40
N SER A 138 3.60 -5.81 -4.59
CA SER A 138 3.26 -4.38 -4.68
C SER A 138 4.51 -3.50 -4.63
N GLU A 139 5.41 -3.72 -3.66
CA GLU A 139 6.64 -2.92 -3.53
C GLU A 139 7.64 -3.16 -4.68
N ARG A 140 7.64 -4.36 -5.30
CA ARG A 140 8.53 -4.64 -6.45
C ARG A 140 8.10 -3.80 -7.64
N VAL A 141 6.80 -3.75 -7.92
CA VAL A 141 6.24 -2.86 -8.96
C VAL A 141 6.53 -1.40 -8.62
N ALA A 142 6.38 -1.02 -7.34
CA ALA A 142 6.65 0.34 -6.90
C ALA A 142 8.09 0.79 -7.16
N ARG A 143 9.07 -0.07 -6.84
CA ARG A 143 10.49 0.19 -7.11
C ARG A 143 10.81 0.29 -8.60
N VAL A 144 10.14 -0.49 -9.45
CA VAL A 144 10.37 -0.44 -10.91
C VAL A 144 10.00 0.94 -11.44
N TRP A 145 8.79 1.43 -11.19
CA TRP A 145 8.41 2.75 -11.71
C TRP A 145 9.16 3.89 -11.03
N HIS A 146 9.56 3.73 -9.76
CA HIS A 146 10.35 4.75 -9.06
C HIS A 146 11.78 4.84 -9.60
N SER A 147 12.30 3.78 -10.20
CA SER A 147 13.63 3.76 -10.84
C SER A 147 13.67 4.44 -12.21
N LEU A 148 12.51 4.78 -12.79
CA LEU A 148 12.42 5.48 -14.07
C LEU A 148 12.98 6.91 -13.97
N PRO A 149 13.40 7.51 -15.10
CA PRO A 149 13.67 8.93 -15.19
C PRO A 149 12.51 9.74 -14.63
N THR A 150 12.79 10.85 -13.92
CA THR A 150 11.75 11.68 -13.30
C THR A 150 10.63 12.08 -14.26
N THR A 151 10.94 12.33 -15.53
CA THR A 151 9.93 12.67 -16.55
C THR A 151 8.98 11.51 -16.90
N GLU A 152 9.40 10.27 -16.64
CA GLU A 152 8.67 9.05 -16.95
C GLU A 152 7.90 8.47 -15.75
N ARG A 153 8.20 8.89 -14.53
CA ARG A 153 7.56 8.31 -13.34
C ARG A 153 6.05 8.67 -13.27
N PRO A 154 5.19 7.73 -12.86
CA PRO A 154 3.73 7.88 -12.86
C PRO A 154 3.22 8.81 -11.74
N ASP A 155 4.04 9.10 -10.73
CA ASP A 155 3.68 9.92 -9.56
C ASP A 155 3.90 11.42 -9.78
N GLN A 156 4.52 11.82 -10.89
CA GLN A 156 5.12 13.14 -11.03
C GLN A 156 4.13 14.21 -11.44
N TRP A 157 4.07 15.29 -10.66
CA TRP A 157 3.11 16.38 -10.86
C TRP A 157 3.13 16.93 -12.28
N GLU A 158 4.32 17.17 -12.83
CA GLU A 158 4.46 17.76 -14.16
C GLU A 158 3.80 16.92 -15.25
N ARG A 159 3.84 15.60 -15.13
CA ARG A 159 3.22 14.69 -16.09
C ARG A 159 1.70 14.78 -16.06
N TRP A 160 1.12 14.79 -14.86
CA TRP A 160 -0.33 14.95 -14.70
C TRP A 160 -0.81 16.35 -15.12
N ARG A 161 -0.03 17.38 -14.79
CA ARG A 161 -0.32 18.77 -15.18
C ARG A 161 -0.32 18.95 -16.69
N GLN A 162 0.64 18.36 -17.40
CA GLN A 162 0.70 18.37 -18.87
C GLN A 162 -0.46 17.60 -19.51
N ALA A 163 -0.97 16.55 -18.83
CA ALA A 163 -2.16 15.80 -19.22
C ALA A 163 -3.48 16.44 -18.73
N ASP A 164 -3.52 17.76 -18.57
CA ASP A 164 -4.70 18.52 -18.18
C ASP A 164 -5.35 18.08 -16.84
N THR A 165 -4.57 17.57 -15.89
CA THR A 165 -5.06 17.12 -14.56
C THR A 165 -4.86 18.19 -13.49
N GLY A 166 -5.87 18.37 -12.64
CA GLY A 166 -5.86 19.28 -11.49
C GLY A 166 -5.09 18.72 -10.28
N LEU A 167 -4.70 19.63 -9.38
CA LEU A 167 -3.92 19.28 -8.18
C LEU A 167 -4.66 18.26 -7.30
N ASP A 168 -5.97 18.43 -7.10
CA ASP A 168 -6.79 17.59 -6.23
C ASP A 168 -6.75 16.12 -6.68
N TYR A 169 -7.01 15.86 -7.97
CA TYR A 169 -6.94 14.52 -8.52
C TYR A 169 -5.53 13.93 -8.38
N TRP A 170 -4.49 14.73 -8.65
CA TRP A 170 -3.10 14.30 -8.48
C TRP A 170 -2.76 13.96 -7.03
N ILE A 171 -3.26 14.69 -6.03
CA ILE A 171 -3.10 14.36 -4.61
C ILE A 171 -3.67 12.96 -4.33
N GLY A 172 -4.86 12.65 -4.87
CA GLY A 172 -5.47 11.32 -4.76
C GLY A 172 -4.62 10.22 -5.40
N VAL A 173 -4.08 10.46 -6.59
CA VAL A 173 -3.13 9.54 -7.27
C VAL A 173 -1.87 9.33 -6.41
N ARG A 174 -1.30 10.44 -5.93
CA ARG A 174 -0.05 10.47 -5.18
C ARG A 174 -0.15 9.66 -3.90
N PHE A 175 -1.27 9.75 -3.19
CA PHE A 175 -1.53 8.93 -2.02
C PHE A 175 -1.35 7.43 -2.32
N TRP A 176 -2.07 6.91 -3.32
CA TRP A 176 -2.07 5.49 -3.66
C TRP A 176 -0.76 4.97 -4.25
N LEU A 177 -0.01 5.81 -4.98
CA LEU A 177 1.34 5.43 -5.44
C LEU A 177 2.37 5.45 -4.30
N GLY A 178 2.13 6.21 -3.22
CA GLY A 178 3.02 6.26 -2.06
C GLY A 178 2.85 5.10 -1.08
N THR A 179 1.64 4.55 -0.93
CA THR A 179 1.35 3.51 0.07
C THR A 179 2.25 2.26 0.01
N PRO A 180 2.67 1.73 -1.15
CA PRO A 180 3.52 0.53 -1.19
C PRO A 180 4.87 0.73 -0.48
N PHE A 181 5.43 1.93 -0.51
CA PHE A 181 6.69 2.23 0.18
C PHE A 181 6.49 2.30 1.69
N VAL A 182 5.40 2.93 2.12
CA VAL A 182 5.01 3.04 3.54
C VAL A 182 4.71 1.65 4.10
N HIS A 183 3.97 0.83 3.37
CA HIS A 183 3.60 -0.52 3.80
C HIS A 183 4.75 -1.53 3.81
N SER A 184 5.89 -1.19 3.21
CA SER A 184 7.05 -2.08 3.13
C SER A 184 7.82 -2.13 4.45
N GLU A 185 8.21 -3.32 4.89
CA GLU A 185 9.12 -3.49 6.03
C GLU A 185 10.61 -3.30 5.64
N LEU A 186 10.90 -2.83 4.42
CA LEU A 186 12.27 -2.51 4.00
C LEU A 186 12.64 -1.08 4.34
N LEU A 187 13.73 -0.91 5.10
CA LEU A 187 14.27 0.40 5.46
C LEU A 187 14.55 1.29 4.24
N ALA A 188 15.00 0.70 3.12
CA ALA A 188 15.23 1.45 1.88
C ALA A 188 13.93 2.06 1.32
N ASN A 189 12.81 1.34 1.41
CA ASN A 189 11.51 1.83 0.97
C ASN A 189 10.97 2.90 1.91
N GLN A 190 11.24 2.81 3.22
CA GLN A 190 10.88 3.88 4.17
C GLN A 190 11.60 5.20 3.87
N LYS A 191 12.85 5.16 3.40
CA LYS A 191 13.57 6.35 2.93
C LYS A 191 12.92 6.95 1.68
N ILE A 192 12.45 6.09 0.76
CA ILE A 192 11.69 6.54 -0.42
C ILE A 192 10.38 7.18 0.03
N ALA A 193 9.64 6.58 0.96
CA ALA A 193 8.38 7.12 1.47
C ALA A 193 8.54 8.54 2.05
N VAL A 194 9.56 8.78 2.89
CA VAL A 194 9.83 10.11 3.47
C VAL A 194 10.23 11.15 2.41
N ALA A 195 11.00 10.75 1.39
CA ALA A 195 11.31 11.63 0.27
C ALA A 195 10.06 11.91 -0.60
N PHE A 196 9.22 10.90 -0.79
CA PHE A 196 8.00 10.98 -1.57
C PHE A 196 7.00 11.95 -0.94
N THR A 197 6.80 11.89 0.37
CA THR A 197 5.92 12.80 1.13
C THR A 197 6.50 14.22 1.17
N GLU A 198 7.82 14.40 1.25
CA GLU A 198 8.46 15.72 1.15
C GLU A 198 8.23 16.37 -0.22
N GLU A 199 8.37 15.59 -1.29
CA GLU A 199 8.10 16.06 -2.65
C GLU A 199 6.62 16.44 -2.81
N THR A 200 5.70 15.64 -2.26
CA THR A 200 4.26 15.95 -2.26
C THR A 200 3.97 17.29 -1.56
N ARG A 201 4.51 17.49 -0.36
CA ARG A 201 4.40 18.76 0.38
C ARG A 201 4.91 19.92 -0.46
N SER A 202 6.14 19.80 -0.97
CA SER A 202 6.78 20.85 -1.78
C SER A 202 5.96 21.25 -3.00
N VAL A 203 5.30 20.28 -3.67
CA VAL A 203 4.40 20.58 -4.79
C VAL A 203 3.16 21.33 -4.31
N VAL A 204 2.48 20.83 -3.27
CA VAL A 204 1.25 21.44 -2.75
C VAL A 204 1.52 22.85 -2.24
N GLU A 205 2.60 23.06 -1.51
CA GLU A 205 2.97 24.39 -1.02
C GLU A 205 3.26 25.36 -2.16
N ARG A 206 4.01 24.91 -3.17
CA ARG A 206 4.33 25.75 -4.34
C ARG A 206 3.07 26.13 -5.13
N VAL A 207 2.12 25.21 -5.29
CA VAL A 207 0.91 25.44 -6.10
C VAL A 207 -0.17 26.21 -5.32
N SER A 208 -0.30 25.95 -4.02
CA SER A 208 -1.33 26.58 -3.17
C SER A 208 -0.87 27.87 -2.47
N GLY A 209 0.43 28.05 -2.27
CA GLY A 209 1.00 29.12 -1.44
C GLY A 209 0.89 28.88 0.07
N GLN A 210 0.29 27.78 0.52
CA GLN A 210 0.20 27.43 1.95
C GLN A 210 1.45 26.66 2.38
N THR A 211 1.94 26.89 3.60
CA THR A 211 3.07 26.15 4.17
C THR A 211 2.56 24.98 5.00
N ASP A 212 3.22 23.83 4.93
CA ASP A 212 2.92 22.68 5.75
C ASP A 212 3.21 22.98 7.24
N PRO A 213 2.20 22.96 8.14
CA PRO A 213 2.41 23.23 9.56
C PRO A 213 3.31 22.17 10.24
N TYR A 214 3.35 20.94 9.73
CA TYR A 214 4.14 19.84 10.28
C TYR A 214 5.64 19.98 9.99
N ARG A 215 6.08 20.97 9.20
CA ARG A 215 7.51 21.21 8.98
C ARG A 215 8.25 21.52 10.27
N THR A 216 7.63 22.29 11.15
CA THR A 216 8.26 22.80 12.38
C THR A 216 8.61 21.70 13.37
N ASN A 217 7.85 20.61 13.39
CA ASN A 217 8.04 19.47 14.28
C ASN A 217 8.34 18.17 13.50
N ARG A 218 8.82 18.26 12.26
CA ARG A 218 9.03 17.08 11.42
C ARG A 218 10.03 16.09 12.00
N ASP A 219 11.08 16.58 12.66
CA ASP A 219 12.07 15.72 13.31
C ASP A 219 11.45 14.92 14.48
N GLU A 220 10.52 15.53 15.21
CA GLU A 220 9.79 14.85 16.29
C GLU A 220 8.84 13.79 15.71
N ILE A 221 8.13 14.13 14.63
CA ILE A 221 7.27 13.20 13.87
C ILE A 221 8.08 11.99 13.39
N LEU A 222 9.27 12.21 12.83
CA LEU A 222 10.18 11.16 12.36
C LEU A 222 10.92 10.42 13.47
N ALA A 223 10.68 10.76 14.74
CA ALA A 223 11.18 10.05 15.91
C ALA A 223 10.06 9.39 16.73
N ASP A 224 8.79 9.65 16.43
CA ASP A 224 7.66 9.20 17.23
C ASP A 224 7.29 7.73 16.96
N LEU A 225 7.81 6.85 17.80
CA LEU A 225 7.58 5.41 17.74
C LEU A 225 6.12 4.99 17.98
N TYR A 226 5.30 5.84 18.60
CA TYR A 226 3.89 5.56 18.92
C TYR A 226 2.92 6.44 18.11
N GLY A 227 3.47 7.25 17.20
CA GLY A 227 2.71 8.20 16.39
C GLY A 227 1.66 7.50 15.56
N PHE A 228 2.05 6.47 14.81
CA PHE A 228 1.14 5.83 13.86
C PHE A 228 -0.13 5.25 14.51
N PRO A 229 -0.06 4.37 15.54
CA PRO A 229 -1.26 3.88 16.21
C PRO A 229 -2.15 5.00 16.78
N ARG A 230 -1.54 6.08 17.29
CA ARG A 230 -2.25 7.20 17.90
C ARG A 230 -3.00 8.03 16.86
N GLU A 231 -2.34 8.45 15.79
CA GLU A 231 -2.95 9.29 14.75
C GLU A 231 -3.93 8.47 13.89
N TYR A 232 -3.63 7.19 13.62
CA TYR A 232 -4.57 6.32 12.90
C TYR A 232 -5.90 6.18 13.64
N ARG A 233 -5.89 5.99 14.96
CA ARG A 233 -7.11 5.92 15.79
C ARG A 233 -7.88 7.23 15.84
N ARG A 234 -7.20 8.38 15.77
CA ARG A 234 -7.86 9.70 15.68
C ARG A 234 -8.63 9.85 14.37
N GLY A 235 -8.17 9.19 13.32
CA GLY A 235 -8.80 9.23 12.00
C GLY A 235 -8.38 10.44 11.16
N PRO A 236 -8.87 10.50 9.91
CA PRO A 236 -8.57 11.61 9.01
C PRO A 236 -9.22 12.92 9.48
N PRO A 237 -8.71 14.09 9.04
CA PRO A 237 -9.41 15.36 9.20
C PRO A 237 -10.84 15.25 8.66
N GLN A 238 -11.80 15.76 9.43
CA GLN A 238 -13.23 15.80 9.09
C GLN A 238 -13.80 17.17 9.45
N GLY A 239 -14.70 17.70 8.63
CA GLY A 239 -15.33 18.99 8.86
C GLY A 239 -15.40 19.85 7.60
N GLU A 240 -16.12 20.96 7.69
CA GLU A 240 -16.27 21.93 6.59
C GLU A 240 -14.98 22.76 6.35
N ASP A 241 -14.08 22.79 7.32
CA ASP A 241 -12.80 23.51 7.30
C ASP A 241 -11.65 22.68 6.70
N VAL A 242 -11.88 21.41 6.37
CA VAL A 242 -10.87 20.54 5.75
C VAL A 242 -10.60 21.00 4.32
N THR A 243 -9.41 21.56 4.10
CA THR A 243 -8.89 21.88 2.77
C THR A 243 -8.03 20.75 2.22
N ARG A 244 -7.79 20.75 0.90
CA ARG A 244 -6.82 19.84 0.25
C ARG A 244 -5.43 19.93 0.86
N GLU A 245 -5.00 21.12 1.26
CA GLU A 245 -3.69 21.34 1.88
C GLU A 245 -3.65 20.70 3.27
N SER A 246 -4.62 21.01 4.13
CA SER A 246 -4.72 20.44 5.48
C SER A 246 -4.75 18.90 5.45
N TRP A 247 -5.51 18.32 4.52
CA TRP A 247 -5.58 16.88 4.33
C TRP A 247 -4.25 16.30 3.83
N THR A 248 -3.62 16.95 2.84
CA THR A 248 -2.35 16.47 2.27
C THR A 248 -1.22 16.51 3.29
N PHE A 249 -1.15 17.58 4.08
CA PHE A 249 -0.13 17.74 5.11
C PHE A 249 -0.33 16.74 6.26
N TRP A 250 -1.57 16.52 6.70
CA TRP A 250 -1.89 15.45 7.64
C TRP A 250 -1.53 14.07 7.09
N MET A 251 -1.85 13.79 5.83
CA MET A 251 -1.52 12.52 5.18
C MET A 251 0.00 12.31 5.11
N GLY A 252 0.76 13.35 4.76
CA GLY A 252 2.22 13.30 4.76
C GLY A 252 2.77 13.00 6.16
N MET A 253 2.21 13.61 7.21
CA MET A 253 2.58 13.32 8.59
C MET A 253 2.27 11.87 8.96
N LEU A 254 1.07 11.38 8.64
CA LEU A 254 0.64 10.01 8.87
C LEU A 254 1.56 8.99 8.18
N MET A 255 2.02 9.28 6.96
CA MET A 255 2.99 8.44 6.26
C MET A 255 4.39 8.49 6.90
N ASP A 256 4.86 9.66 7.32
CA ASP A 256 6.19 9.82 7.94
C ASP A 256 6.31 9.04 9.27
N ILE A 257 5.26 9.01 10.10
CA ILE A 257 5.25 8.31 11.41
C ILE A 257 5.25 6.77 11.31
N HIS A 258 5.27 6.20 10.11
CA HIS A 258 5.51 4.76 9.93
C HIS A 258 7.00 4.40 10.06
N LYS A 259 7.89 5.29 9.59
CA LYS A 259 9.34 5.05 9.55
C LYS A 259 9.96 4.74 10.92
N PRO A 260 9.60 5.43 12.03
CA PRO A 260 10.16 5.15 13.36
C PRO A 260 10.01 3.68 13.79
N ILE A 261 8.89 3.05 13.44
CA ILE A 261 8.62 1.64 13.77
C ILE A 261 9.62 0.73 13.04
N ILE A 262 9.83 0.98 11.73
CA ILE A 262 10.78 0.22 10.93
C ILE A 262 12.23 0.52 11.33
N ASP A 263 12.57 1.76 11.68
CA ASP A 263 13.92 2.08 12.19
C ASP A 263 14.23 1.31 13.48
N ARG A 264 13.24 1.14 14.37
CA ARG A 264 13.42 0.47 15.65
C ARG A 264 13.46 -1.04 15.52
N PHE A 265 12.51 -1.63 14.79
CA PHE A 265 12.29 -3.09 14.79
C PHE A 265 12.70 -3.76 13.48
N GLY A 266 12.92 -3.01 12.42
CA GLY A 266 13.16 -3.55 11.07
C GLY A 266 11.92 -4.18 10.42
N ARG A 267 10.75 -4.08 11.07
CA ARG A 267 9.46 -4.66 10.68
C ARG A 267 8.33 -4.01 11.49
N TYR A 268 7.07 -4.26 11.12
CA TYR A 268 5.90 -3.81 11.87
C TYR A 268 5.50 -4.87 12.91
N PRO A 269 5.62 -4.59 14.22
CA PRO A 269 5.33 -5.58 15.26
C PRO A 269 3.89 -6.08 15.23
N TYR A 270 2.93 -5.22 14.93
CA TYR A 270 1.52 -5.56 14.81
C TYR A 270 1.20 -6.55 13.67
N LEU A 271 2.12 -6.74 12.73
CA LEU A 271 1.99 -7.73 11.65
C LEU A 271 2.61 -9.09 12.00
N ASN A 272 3.24 -9.24 13.17
CA ASN A 272 3.98 -10.47 13.52
C ASN A 272 3.11 -11.73 13.40
N SER A 273 1.95 -11.76 14.03
CA SER A 273 1.02 -12.89 13.97
C SER A 273 0.51 -13.15 12.54
N MET A 274 0.17 -12.11 11.79
CA MET A 274 -0.26 -12.24 10.39
C MET A 274 0.83 -12.81 9.48
N CYS A 275 2.08 -12.45 9.74
CA CYS A 275 3.24 -12.94 9.00
C CYS A 275 3.78 -14.27 9.55
N GLY A 276 3.17 -14.85 10.59
CA GLY A 276 3.60 -16.10 11.20
C GLY A 276 4.96 -15.99 11.90
N ARG A 277 5.25 -14.85 12.54
CA ARG A 277 6.52 -14.55 13.21
C ARG A 277 6.29 -14.43 14.72
N PRO A 278 7.15 -15.02 15.56
CA PRO A 278 7.12 -14.72 16.98
C PRO A 278 7.60 -13.27 17.23
N PRO A 279 6.99 -12.55 18.19
CA PRO A 279 7.49 -11.25 18.62
C PRO A 279 8.75 -11.39 19.48
N THR A 280 9.59 -10.36 19.48
CA THR A 280 10.66 -10.17 20.47
C THR A 280 10.12 -9.49 21.73
N ALA A 281 10.86 -9.55 22.84
CA ALA A 281 10.46 -8.89 24.09
C ALA A 281 10.23 -7.38 23.95
N GLU A 282 11.01 -6.70 23.11
CA GLU A 282 10.81 -5.26 22.85
C GLU A 282 9.55 -5.00 22.02
N GLU A 283 9.26 -5.87 21.05
CA GLU A 283 8.04 -5.79 20.24
C GLU A 283 6.80 -6.09 21.07
N GLU A 284 6.83 -7.08 21.96
CA GLU A 284 5.74 -7.36 22.91
C GLU A 284 5.43 -6.14 23.79
N LYS A 285 6.48 -5.48 24.30
CA LYS A 285 6.31 -4.24 25.06
C LYS A 285 5.63 -3.16 24.24
N TRP A 286 6.07 -2.95 22.99
CA TRP A 286 5.46 -1.96 22.10
C TRP A 286 4.00 -2.31 21.77
N ILE A 287 3.68 -3.58 21.52
CA ILE A 287 2.31 -4.06 21.29
C ILE A 287 1.41 -3.76 22.50
N ASN A 288 1.89 -4.02 23.72
CA ASN A 288 1.16 -3.70 24.94
C ASN A 288 0.95 -2.19 25.12
N GLU A 289 1.99 -1.38 24.91
CA GLU A 289 1.92 0.09 25.05
C GLU A 289 1.05 0.75 23.98
N THR A 290 0.89 0.10 22.83
CA THR A 290 0.00 0.55 21.77
C THR A 290 -1.40 -0.02 21.87
N ASP A 291 -1.75 -0.71 22.97
CA ASP A 291 -3.05 -1.34 23.19
C ASP A 291 -3.43 -2.27 22.05
N HIS A 292 -2.53 -3.22 21.73
CA HIS A 292 -2.71 -4.26 20.72
C HIS A 292 -3.15 -3.72 19.34
N PHE A 293 -2.59 -2.57 18.94
CA PHE A 293 -2.95 -1.89 17.70
C PHE A 293 -2.86 -2.82 16.48
N ALA A 294 -3.98 -2.99 15.77
CA ALA A 294 -4.10 -3.78 14.55
C ALA A 294 -3.59 -5.24 14.66
N GLU A 295 -3.51 -5.79 15.87
CA GLU A 295 -3.10 -7.18 16.07
C GLU A 295 -4.15 -8.15 15.51
N ALA A 296 -3.66 -9.28 14.99
CA ALA A 296 -4.51 -10.37 14.52
C ALA A 296 -5.45 -10.88 15.61
N GLU A 297 -6.67 -11.25 15.24
CA GLU A 297 -7.53 -12.02 16.13
C GLU A 297 -6.86 -13.34 16.54
N LYS A 298 -7.04 -13.75 17.80
CA LYS A 298 -6.35 -14.91 18.40
C LYS A 298 -6.53 -16.20 17.60
N GLU A 299 -7.74 -16.46 17.11
CA GLU A 299 -8.02 -17.67 16.32
C GLU A 299 -7.33 -17.64 14.95
N VAL A 300 -7.25 -16.46 14.33
CA VAL A 300 -6.55 -16.30 13.05
C VAL A 300 -5.04 -16.48 13.26
N ALA A 301 -4.47 -15.90 14.31
CA ALA A 301 -3.07 -16.07 14.68
C ALA A 301 -2.72 -17.56 14.90
N ARG A 302 -3.56 -18.29 15.64
CA ARG A 302 -3.41 -19.73 15.89
C ARG A 302 -3.40 -20.55 14.59
N ARG A 303 -4.33 -20.28 13.67
CA ARG A 303 -4.38 -20.96 12.36
C ARG A 303 -3.15 -20.68 11.50
N ILE A 304 -2.62 -19.46 11.57
CA ILE A 304 -1.40 -19.09 10.83
C ILE A 304 -0.18 -19.80 11.44
N GLU A 305 -0.09 -19.89 12.76
CA GLU A 305 0.96 -20.63 13.46
C GLU A 305 0.95 -22.12 13.05
N GLU A 306 -0.21 -22.78 13.06
CA GLU A 306 -0.36 -24.16 12.57
C GLU A 306 0.09 -24.31 11.11
N ASP A 307 -0.25 -23.36 10.25
CA ASP A 307 0.19 -23.37 8.85
C ASP A 307 1.71 -23.24 8.74
N VAL A 308 2.35 -22.40 9.56
CA VAL A 308 3.82 -22.26 9.61
C VAL A 308 4.48 -23.55 10.09
N GLU A 309 3.98 -24.16 11.17
CA GLU A 309 4.50 -25.43 11.71
C GLU A 309 4.41 -26.57 10.68
N LEU A 310 3.32 -26.61 9.92
CA LEU A 310 3.10 -27.60 8.86
C LEU A 310 3.78 -27.24 7.53
N GLY A 311 4.47 -26.10 7.46
CA GLY A 311 5.16 -25.65 6.24
C GLY A 311 4.22 -25.39 5.06
N ARG A 312 2.98 -24.95 5.32
CA ARG A 312 1.94 -24.75 4.31
C ARG A 312 1.34 -23.35 4.38
N TRP A 313 0.52 -23.04 3.37
CA TRP A 313 -0.32 -21.85 3.36
C TRP A 313 -1.76 -22.27 3.14
N THR A 314 -2.68 -21.75 3.95
CA THR A 314 -4.10 -21.80 3.62
C THR A 314 -4.31 -21.09 2.27
N PRO A 315 -4.90 -21.77 1.26
CA PRO A 315 -5.11 -21.17 -0.06
C PRO A 315 -5.97 -19.91 0.04
N LEU A 316 -5.64 -18.90 -0.76
CA LEU A 316 -6.40 -17.65 -0.80
C LEU A 316 -7.88 -17.89 -1.12
N GLY A 317 -8.76 -17.27 -0.33
CA GLY A 317 -10.21 -17.30 -0.50
C GLY A 317 -10.91 -18.30 0.40
N LYS A 318 -10.27 -18.77 1.47
CA LYS A 318 -10.93 -19.67 2.43
C LYS A 318 -11.83 -18.93 3.40
N ASP A 319 -11.46 -17.71 3.77
CA ASP A 319 -12.18 -16.89 4.75
C ASP A 319 -12.80 -15.64 4.10
N SER A 320 -12.38 -15.29 2.89
CA SER A 320 -12.81 -14.09 2.18
C SER A 320 -13.89 -14.34 1.14
N LEU A 321 -14.05 -15.57 0.64
CA LEU A 321 -15.04 -15.93 -0.38
C LEU A 321 -16.42 -16.22 0.19
#